data_AF-A0A6J1P5F9-F1
#
_entry.id   AF-A0A6J1P5F9-F1
#
_cell.length_a   1.000
_cell.length_b   1.000
_cell.length_c   1.000
_cell.angle_alpha   90.00
_cell.angle_beta   90.00
_cell.angle_gamma   90.00
#
_symmetry.space_group_name_H-M   'P 1'
#
loop_
_entity.id
_entity.type
_entity.pdbx_description
1 polymer ?
#
loop_
_entity_poly.entity_id
_entity_poly.type
_entity_poly.pdbx_seq_one_letter_code
_entity_poly.pdbx_strand_id
1 'polypeptide(L)'
;MFASLKSKIKEETGSDISKLTSNWRSGAFLGRITLREDSSTTTSPSSSGGPGDTTSDSISPHLHAYLSDRTSGEVDHAALQQQYVDQLETKLKDRDVYWEQKIEELKLSLASVQGEEALAAQAVARTAQAEATQAISARDAAEKQLNELRARLAAAENAQDKLDALTEEVEQSRREWARERVELTAALGAADARARDLADQVELLKAALPPENPHHHMHDDDKREVKPTGCAEFDRLCRERAVLSRQLQEAKMALADVKTSWSGQIATLETQDMTAEFEKRIEALIEENRELTEALENERTLVKILREKVDKSNRLYDEQKAEVNHLNSVMTDMQHDYVDIQRKFDKEKREKDEALLRNAHISQSVEMSHCNVRYLETEIVDLKQKITDLEAVIAQHKENQAECMIIKESEAARIKEIEQLQRRIELFAETESALRKSTQDLENEICDKNKKIKTLDNRISDMKKTLQRELQSSKSDLSSAEEQDISRRYLKHVVLRFLTARELEARQLTRALAVLLRLSAHEEALLRAALPARSGLSAWFPSLNT
;
A
#
# COMPACT_ATOMS: atom_id res chain seq x y z
N MET A 1 18.09 -22.03 29.16
CA MET A 1 18.29 -20.88 28.26
C MET A 1 17.15 -19.86 28.34
N PHE A 2 15.89 -20.17 27.95
CA PHE A 2 14.77 -19.19 27.94
C PHE A 2 14.57 -18.32 29.20
N ALA A 3 14.85 -18.83 30.41
CA ALA A 3 14.75 -18.03 31.64
C ALA A 3 15.70 -16.83 31.68
N SER A 4 16.91 -16.94 31.09
CA SER A 4 17.90 -15.85 31.05
C SER A 4 17.42 -14.69 30.19
N LEU A 5 16.84 -15.00 29.01
CA LEU A 5 16.26 -13.99 28.12
C LEU A 5 15.13 -13.20 28.79
N LYS A 6 14.27 -13.89 29.56
CA LYS A 6 13.18 -13.25 30.31
C LYS A 6 13.66 -12.28 31.39
N SER A 7 14.75 -12.61 32.09
CA SER A 7 15.35 -11.70 33.08
C SER A 7 15.95 -10.47 32.40
N LYS A 8 16.71 -10.65 31.32
CA LYS A 8 17.39 -9.53 30.65
C LYS A 8 16.44 -8.53 30.00
N ILE A 9 15.33 -9.00 29.40
CA ILE A 9 14.29 -8.09 28.87
C ILE A 9 13.62 -7.30 30.00
N LYS A 10 13.44 -7.89 31.19
CA LYS A 10 12.88 -7.20 32.37
C LYS A 10 13.81 -6.11 32.90
N GLU A 11 15.11 -6.36 32.84
CA GLU A 11 16.16 -5.42 33.25
C GLU A 11 16.27 -4.21 32.29
N GLU A 12 16.15 -4.43 30.97
CA GLU A 12 16.25 -3.37 29.95
C GLU A 12 14.94 -2.58 29.73
N THR A 13 13.75 -3.12 30.06
CA THR A 13 12.44 -2.49 29.76
C THR A 13 11.57 -2.15 30.97
N GLY A 14 11.94 -2.59 32.18
CA GLY A 14 11.23 -2.30 33.43
C GLY A 14 9.80 -2.83 33.56
N SER A 15 9.27 -3.54 32.55
CA SER A 15 7.85 -3.91 32.47
C SER A 15 7.63 -5.40 32.20
N ASP A 16 6.89 -6.08 33.09
CA ASP A 16 6.49 -7.47 32.87
C ASP A 16 5.46 -7.59 31.73
N ILE A 17 5.87 -8.24 30.63
CA ILE A 17 5.06 -8.55 29.42
C ILE A 17 3.72 -9.23 29.76
N SER A 18 3.64 -9.91 30.91
CA SER A 18 2.42 -10.55 31.45
C SER A 18 1.21 -9.61 31.64
N LYS A 19 1.37 -8.28 31.57
CA LYS A 19 0.26 -7.32 31.69
C LYS A 19 -0.47 -6.99 30.38
N LEU A 20 0.07 -7.35 29.21
CA LEU A 20 -0.53 -6.98 27.92
C LEU A 20 -1.71 -7.89 27.47
N THR A 21 -1.87 -9.07 28.07
CA THR A 21 -2.86 -10.07 27.63
C THR A 21 -4.18 -10.04 28.41
N SER A 22 -4.30 -9.27 29.50
CA SER A 22 -5.50 -9.27 30.36
C SER A 22 -6.66 -8.42 29.85
N ASN A 23 -6.40 -7.36 29.07
CA ASN A 23 -7.41 -6.33 28.80
C ASN A 23 -8.45 -6.68 27.72
N TRP A 24 -8.29 -7.79 27.00
CA TRP A 24 -9.16 -8.19 25.88
C TRP A 24 -10.42 -8.97 26.30
N ARG A 25 -10.78 -9.03 27.59
CA ARG A 25 -11.90 -9.85 28.11
C ARG A 25 -12.96 -9.15 28.98
N SER A 26 -12.91 -7.83 29.15
CA SER A 26 -13.92 -7.09 29.93
C SER A 26 -14.72 -6.13 29.05
N GLY A 27 -15.82 -6.62 28.45
CA GLY A 27 -16.76 -5.79 27.71
C GLY A 27 -17.68 -5.00 28.65
N ALA A 28 -17.31 -3.77 28.99
CA ALA A 28 -18.09 -2.94 29.92
C ALA A 28 -17.86 -1.41 29.74
N PHE A 29 -18.34 -0.81 28.63
CA PHE A 29 -18.64 0.63 28.61
C PHE A 29 -19.73 1.07 27.60
N LEU A 30 -20.95 0.53 27.73
CA LEU A 30 -22.14 1.28 27.31
C LEU A 30 -22.45 2.29 28.42
N GLY A 31 -22.14 3.58 28.19
CA GLY A 31 -22.13 4.57 29.28
C GLY A 31 -22.31 6.02 28.87
N ARG A 32 -23.59 6.47 28.87
CA ARG A 32 -24.05 7.87 28.97
C ARG A 32 -23.71 8.83 27.82
N ILE A 33 -24.69 8.96 26.91
CA ILE A 33 -24.96 10.16 26.12
C ILE A 33 -25.27 11.35 27.06
N THR A 34 -24.66 12.53 26.80
CA THR A 34 -25.26 13.84 27.13
C THR A 34 -24.86 14.88 26.09
N LEU A 35 -25.86 15.55 25.52
CA LEU A 35 -25.80 16.61 24.52
C LEU A 35 -24.85 17.77 24.86
N ARG A 36 -24.18 18.30 23.82
CA ARG A 36 -24.41 19.69 23.41
C ARG A 36 -24.15 19.88 21.92
N GLU A 37 -25.07 20.56 21.25
CA GLU A 37 -24.90 21.08 19.89
C GLU A 37 -24.12 22.40 19.94
N ASP A 38 -23.35 22.69 18.89
CA ASP A 38 -23.07 24.06 18.46
C ASP A 38 -23.05 24.08 16.92
N SER A 39 -23.98 24.84 16.32
CA SER A 39 -24.29 24.78 14.89
C SER A 39 -23.48 25.77 14.07
N SER A 40 -22.85 25.30 12.98
CA SER A 40 -22.19 26.18 12.00
C SER A 40 -22.13 25.61 10.58
N THR A 41 -23.23 25.01 10.10
CA THR A 41 -23.39 24.56 8.71
C THR A 41 -24.72 24.99 8.09
N THR A 42 -24.72 26.05 7.26
CA THR A 42 -25.55 26.17 6.03
C THR A 42 -25.22 27.45 5.24
N THR A 43 -24.68 27.27 4.03
CA THR A 43 -24.96 27.95 2.74
C THR A 43 -23.81 27.52 1.81
N SER A 44 -24.02 26.87 0.66
CA SER A 44 -24.81 27.33 -0.48
C SER A 44 -25.36 26.15 -1.32
N PRO A 45 -26.26 26.36 -2.29
CA PRO A 45 -27.10 25.29 -2.83
C PRO A 45 -26.48 24.53 -4.01
N SER A 46 -27.12 23.43 -4.41
CA SER A 46 -26.95 22.81 -5.73
C SER A 46 -28.31 22.53 -6.35
N SER A 47 -28.48 22.93 -7.60
CA SER A 47 -29.74 22.83 -8.34
C SER A 47 -30.04 21.39 -8.77
N SER A 48 -31.32 21.04 -8.85
CA SER A 48 -31.79 19.94 -9.69
C SER A 48 -31.36 20.14 -11.15
N GLY A 49 -30.96 19.07 -11.85
CA GLY A 49 -30.50 19.21 -13.25
C GLY A 49 -30.10 17.93 -13.99
N GLY A 50 -31.00 16.95 -14.09
CA GLY A 50 -31.01 15.93 -15.16
C GLY A 50 -29.91 14.85 -15.18
N PRO A 51 -30.24 13.54 -15.14
CA PRO A 51 -29.29 12.49 -15.50
C PRO A 51 -29.07 12.48 -17.03
N GLY A 52 -27.80 12.55 -17.46
CA GLY A 52 -27.39 12.13 -18.80
C GLY A 52 -27.11 10.62 -18.80
N ASP A 53 -27.53 9.93 -19.86
CA ASP A 53 -27.52 8.46 -20.00
C ASP A 53 -26.34 7.96 -20.87
N THR A 54 -26.28 6.64 -21.10
CA THR A 54 -25.37 5.86 -21.98
C THR A 54 -23.96 5.58 -21.40
N THR A 55 -23.37 4.38 -21.48
CA THR A 55 -23.66 3.06 -22.11
C THR A 55 -23.27 1.93 -21.11
N SER A 56 -23.47 0.60 -21.23
CA SER A 56 -24.23 -0.38 -22.07
C SER A 56 -24.07 -1.77 -21.37
N ASP A 57 -24.76 -2.88 -21.67
CA ASP A 57 -25.83 -3.21 -22.64
C ASP A 57 -26.67 -4.44 -22.17
N SER A 58 -27.78 -4.75 -22.87
CA SER A 58 -28.26 -6.12 -23.19
C SER A 58 -29.61 -6.09 -23.91
N ILE A 59 -29.60 -6.22 -25.24
CA ILE A 59 -30.79 -6.05 -26.10
C ILE A 59 -31.50 -7.37 -26.42
N SER A 60 -32.83 -7.37 -26.31
CA SER A 60 -33.71 -8.52 -26.61
C SER A 60 -34.06 -8.63 -28.11
N PRO A 61 -34.24 -9.84 -28.70
CA PRO A 61 -34.34 -10.02 -30.16
C PRO A 61 -35.43 -9.20 -30.87
N HIS A 62 -36.59 -9.00 -30.24
CA HIS A 62 -37.67 -8.19 -30.82
C HIS A 62 -37.33 -6.70 -30.92
N LEU A 63 -36.45 -6.18 -30.05
CA LEU A 63 -36.00 -4.79 -30.13
C LEU A 63 -34.96 -4.62 -31.25
N HIS A 64 -34.13 -5.64 -31.49
CA HIS A 64 -33.11 -5.62 -32.56
C HIS A 64 -33.77 -5.44 -33.93
N ALA A 65 -34.80 -6.24 -34.24
CA ALA A 65 -35.57 -6.10 -35.49
C ALA A 65 -36.26 -4.73 -35.62
N TYR A 66 -36.81 -4.20 -34.52
CA TYR A 66 -37.51 -2.90 -34.52
C TYR A 66 -36.57 -1.69 -34.62
N LEU A 67 -35.29 -1.85 -34.28
CA LEU A 67 -34.25 -0.85 -34.48
C LEU A 67 -33.66 -0.93 -35.91
N SER A 68 -33.31 -2.12 -36.40
CA SER A 68 -32.71 -2.30 -37.73
C SER A 68 -33.59 -1.79 -38.89
N ASP A 69 -34.92 -1.88 -38.76
CA ASP A 69 -35.89 -1.42 -39.78
C ASP A 69 -36.13 0.11 -39.75
N ARG A 70 -35.58 0.82 -38.76
CA ARG A 70 -35.82 2.25 -38.53
C ARG A 70 -34.55 3.11 -38.40
N THR A 71 -33.44 2.48 -38.03
CA THR A 71 -32.07 2.97 -38.19
C THR A 71 -31.29 1.92 -38.98
N SER A 72 -30.89 2.25 -40.20
CA SER A 72 -30.29 1.32 -41.16
C SER A 72 -28.83 0.98 -40.82
N GLY A 73 -28.63 0.26 -39.72
CA GLY A 73 -27.34 -0.23 -39.25
C GLY A 73 -27.51 -1.29 -38.17
N GLU A 74 -26.80 -2.41 -38.32
CA GLU A 74 -26.70 -3.44 -37.29
C GLU A 74 -25.68 -3.02 -36.23
N VAL A 75 -25.97 -3.28 -34.94
CA VAL A 75 -25.01 -3.05 -33.85
C VAL A 75 -24.05 -4.24 -33.80
N ASP A 76 -22.89 -4.08 -34.44
CA ASP A 76 -21.87 -5.13 -34.52
C ASP A 76 -21.27 -5.44 -33.13
N HIS A 77 -21.73 -6.53 -32.52
CA HIS A 77 -21.22 -7.05 -31.25
C HIS A 77 -19.75 -7.48 -31.32
N ALA A 78 -19.23 -7.88 -32.49
CA ALA A 78 -17.82 -8.19 -32.66
C ALA A 78 -16.98 -6.91 -32.59
N ALA A 79 -17.43 -5.82 -33.22
CA ALA A 79 -16.80 -4.51 -33.09
C ALA A 79 -16.82 -3.98 -31.65
N LEU A 80 -17.90 -4.22 -30.89
CA LEU A 80 -17.99 -3.82 -29.48
C LEU A 80 -17.03 -4.62 -28.59
N GLN A 81 -16.91 -5.95 -28.80
CA GLN A 81 -15.89 -6.75 -28.12
C GLN A 81 -14.47 -6.34 -28.50
N GLN A 82 -14.23 -6.04 -29.78
CA GLN A 82 -12.94 -5.56 -30.27
C GLN A 82 -12.54 -4.26 -29.55
N GLN A 83 -13.44 -3.27 -29.46
CA GLN A 83 -13.20 -2.04 -28.70
C GLN A 83 -12.88 -2.28 -27.22
N TYR A 84 -13.50 -3.28 -26.58
CA TYR A 84 -13.21 -3.61 -25.18
C TYR A 84 -11.84 -4.28 -25.02
N VAL A 85 -11.44 -5.14 -25.96
CA VAL A 85 -10.08 -5.71 -26.04
C VAL A 85 -9.05 -4.61 -26.29
N ASP A 86 -9.29 -3.72 -27.24
CA ASP A 86 -8.40 -2.58 -27.56
C ASP A 86 -8.25 -1.63 -26.36
N GLN A 87 -9.31 -1.42 -25.58
CA GLN A 87 -9.28 -0.67 -24.31
C GLN A 87 -8.48 -1.38 -23.20
N LEU A 88 -8.50 -2.72 -23.14
CA LEU A 88 -7.68 -3.48 -22.20
C LEU A 88 -6.22 -3.50 -22.63
N GLU A 89 -5.94 -3.64 -23.92
CA GLU A 89 -4.58 -3.56 -24.46
C GLU A 89 -3.95 -2.19 -24.26
N THR A 90 -4.68 -1.09 -24.49
CA THR A 90 -4.18 0.27 -24.19
C THR A 90 -3.90 0.45 -22.72
N LYS A 91 -4.83 0.08 -21.83
CA LYS A 91 -4.60 0.10 -20.37
C LYS A 91 -3.43 -0.78 -19.92
N LEU A 92 -3.14 -1.88 -20.62
CA LEU A 92 -1.95 -2.71 -20.34
C LEU A 92 -0.67 -1.96 -20.75
N LYS A 93 -0.62 -1.46 -21.99
CA LYS A 93 0.52 -0.69 -22.54
C LYS A 93 0.82 0.56 -21.71
N ASP A 94 -0.21 1.29 -21.26
CA ASP A 94 -0.06 2.44 -20.36
C ASP A 94 0.57 2.05 -19.02
N ARG A 95 0.22 0.87 -18.48
CA ARG A 95 0.81 0.36 -17.24
C ARG A 95 2.24 -0.15 -17.42
N ASP A 96 2.54 -0.77 -18.55
CA ASP A 96 3.90 -1.23 -18.87
C ASP A 96 4.83 -0.02 -19.03
N VAL A 97 4.42 0.99 -19.81
CA VAL A 97 5.14 2.28 -19.96
C VAL A 97 5.33 2.99 -18.61
N TYR A 98 4.30 3.01 -17.75
CA TYR A 98 4.44 3.55 -16.39
C TYR A 98 5.50 2.80 -15.56
N TRP A 99 5.52 1.47 -15.62
CA TRP A 99 6.51 0.68 -14.88
C TRP A 99 7.92 0.82 -15.46
N GLU A 100 8.09 0.90 -16.78
CA GLU A 100 9.38 1.21 -17.43
C GLU A 100 9.92 2.57 -16.96
N GLN A 101 9.08 3.61 -16.99
CA GLN A 101 9.42 4.94 -16.46
C GLN A 101 9.83 4.89 -14.98
N LYS A 102 9.07 4.17 -14.15
CA LYS A 102 9.38 4.01 -12.72
C LYS A 102 10.68 3.24 -12.48
N ILE A 103 11.01 2.26 -13.34
CA ILE A 103 12.26 1.52 -13.30
C ILE A 103 13.46 2.41 -13.68
N GLU A 104 13.35 3.26 -14.71
CA GLU A 104 14.41 4.22 -15.05
C GLU A 104 14.59 5.31 -13.99
N GLU A 105 13.50 5.83 -13.41
CA GLU A 105 13.57 6.75 -12.27
C GLU A 105 14.32 6.13 -11.09
N LEU A 106 14.03 4.87 -10.75
CA LEU A 106 14.72 4.15 -9.69
C LEU A 106 16.20 3.90 -10.01
N LYS A 107 16.55 3.53 -11.26
CA LYS A 107 17.95 3.40 -11.71
C LYS A 107 18.71 4.73 -11.57
N LEU A 108 18.10 5.83 -11.99
CA LEU A 108 18.69 7.18 -11.85
C LEU A 108 18.89 7.56 -10.38
N SER A 109 17.91 7.30 -9.51
CA SER A 109 18.06 7.56 -8.07
C SER A 109 19.18 6.71 -7.43
N LEU A 110 19.29 5.43 -7.82
CA LEU A 110 20.33 4.53 -7.32
C LEU A 110 21.71 4.99 -7.77
N ALA A 111 21.85 5.43 -9.03
CA ALA A 111 23.09 5.97 -9.56
C ALA A 111 23.50 7.29 -8.86
N SER A 112 22.54 8.16 -8.49
CA SER A 112 22.84 9.37 -7.69
C SER A 112 23.38 9.00 -6.31
N VAL A 113 22.66 8.13 -5.57
CA VAL A 113 23.06 7.70 -4.23
C VAL A 113 24.42 7.00 -4.24
N GLN A 114 24.69 6.14 -5.23
CA GLN A 114 26.01 5.50 -5.38
C GLN A 114 27.12 6.51 -5.72
N GLY A 115 26.82 7.55 -6.49
CA GLY A 115 27.75 8.65 -6.77
C GLY A 115 28.06 9.48 -5.52
N GLU A 116 27.04 9.82 -4.73
CA GLU A 116 27.17 10.54 -3.46
C GLU A 116 27.94 9.73 -2.41
N GLU A 117 27.65 8.43 -2.26
CA GLU A 117 28.37 7.52 -1.38
C GLU A 117 29.85 7.37 -1.79
N ALA A 118 30.14 7.23 -3.08
CA ALA A 118 31.51 7.17 -3.59
C ALA A 118 32.29 8.47 -3.36
N LEU A 119 31.65 9.64 -3.49
CA LEU A 119 32.24 10.94 -3.17
C LEU A 119 32.50 11.10 -1.66
N ALA A 120 31.55 10.67 -0.81
CA ALA A 120 31.73 10.68 0.64
C ALA A 120 32.88 9.77 1.08
N ALA A 121 32.95 8.55 0.56
CA ALA A 121 34.06 7.61 0.82
C ALA A 121 35.41 8.18 0.35
N GLN A 122 35.46 8.84 -0.81
CA GLN A 122 36.67 9.51 -1.30
C GLN A 122 37.07 10.72 -0.44
N ALA A 123 36.11 11.46 0.12
CA ALA A 123 36.39 12.55 1.06
C ALA A 123 37.02 12.02 2.37
N VAL A 124 36.43 10.99 2.98
CA VAL A 124 36.95 10.34 4.20
C VAL A 124 38.35 9.74 3.97
N ALA A 125 38.60 9.14 2.81
CA ALA A 125 39.92 8.63 2.47
C ALA A 125 40.98 9.76 2.39
N ARG A 126 40.61 10.95 1.87
CA ARG A 126 41.50 12.11 1.81
C ARG A 126 41.78 12.72 3.18
N THR A 127 40.79 12.83 4.07
CA THR A 127 41.01 13.36 5.42
C THR A 127 41.91 12.43 6.23
N ALA A 128 41.65 11.12 6.22
CA ALA A 128 42.51 10.13 6.88
C ALA A 128 43.96 10.15 6.35
N GLN A 129 44.17 10.37 5.04
CA GLN A 129 45.51 10.50 4.46
C GLN A 129 46.20 11.82 4.85
N ALA A 130 45.46 12.92 5.00
CA ALA A 130 45.99 14.19 5.50
C ALA A 130 46.39 14.09 6.98
N GLU A 131 45.53 13.49 7.82
CA GLU A 131 45.83 13.23 9.24
C GLU A 131 47.05 12.33 9.41
N ALA A 132 47.18 11.26 8.60
CA ALA A 132 48.35 10.38 8.63
C ALA A 132 49.65 11.10 8.25
N THR A 133 49.65 11.96 7.23
CA THR A 133 50.85 12.72 6.85
C THR A 133 51.19 13.81 7.86
N GLN A 134 50.19 14.45 8.47
CA GLN A 134 50.39 15.36 9.60
C GLN A 134 51.01 14.64 10.81
N ALA A 135 50.50 13.47 11.19
CA ALA A 135 51.04 12.68 12.30
C ALA A 135 52.50 12.25 12.08
N ILE A 136 52.86 11.84 10.86
CA ILE A 136 54.25 11.52 10.50
C ILE A 136 55.15 12.76 10.65
N SER A 137 54.76 13.91 10.09
CA SER A 137 55.58 15.13 10.19
C SER A 137 55.74 15.64 11.63
N ALA A 138 54.71 15.49 12.47
CA ALA A 138 54.79 15.81 13.91
C ALA A 138 55.75 14.87 14.66
N ARG A 139 55.71 13.55 14.38
CA ARG A 139 56.66 12.56 14.93
C ARG A 139 58.09 12.92 14.54
N ASP A 140 58.33 13.19 13.27
CA ASP A 140 59.68 13.46 12.74
C ASP A 140 60.25 14.80 13.27
N ALA A 141 59.39 15.75 13.62
CA ALA A 141 59.78 16.96 14.33
C ALA A 141 60.17 16.69 15.80
N ALA A 142 59.38 15.87 16.51
CA ALA A 142 59.68 15.48 17.89
C ALA A 142 60.96 14.64 17.99
N GLU A 143 61.22 13.75 17.04
CA GLU A 143 62.46 12.95 16.99
C GLU A 143 63.71 13.82 16.78
N LYS A 144 63.61 14.85 15.93
CA LYS A 144 64.69 15.86 15.78
C LYS A 144 64.95 16.62 17.08
N GLN A 145 63.90 17.02 17.80
CA GLN A 145 64.03 17.68 19.11
C GLN A 145 64.68 16.77 20.16
N LEU A 146 64.31 15.48 20.21
CA LEU A 146 64.94 14.52 21.12
C LEU A 146 66.43 14.31 20.82
N ASN A 147 66.82 14.27 19.54
CA ASN A 147 68.21 14.11 19.15
C ASN A 147 69.06 15.38 19.42
N GLU A 148 68.48 16.57 19.23
CA GLU A 148 69.10 17.85 19.65
C GLU A 148 69.32 17.90 21.17
N LEU A 149 68.32 17.49 21.97
CA LEU A 149 68.44 17.44 23.43
C LEU A 149 69.49 16.43 23.91
N ARG A 150 69.59 15.25 23.26
CA ARG A 150 70.65 14.27 23.51
C ARG A 150 72.04 14.82 23.23
N ALA A 151 72.21 15.55 22.13
CA ALA A 151 73.49 16.17 21.78
C ALA A 151 73.90 17.24 22.82
N ARG A 152 72.94 18.04 23.30
CA ARG A 152 73.18 19.03 24.38
C ARG A 152 73.53 18.40 25.72
N LEU A 153 72.88 17.28 26.08
CA LEU A 153 73.20 16.54 27.30
C LEU A 153 74.65 16.03 27.27
N ALA A 154 75.04 15.35 26.19
CA ALA A 154 76.41 14.86 26.03
C ALA A 154 77.46 16.00 26.03
N ALA A 155 77.11 17.18 25.48
CA ALA A 155 77.98 18.36 25.53
C ALA A 155 78.13 18.94 26.95
N ALA A 156 77.10 18.85 27.79
CA ALA A 156 77.14 19.27 29.19
C ALA A 156 77.94 18.29 30.07
N GLU A 157 77.77 16.98 29.86
CA GLU A 157 78.58 15.93 30.52
C GLU A 157 80.08 16.16 30.24
N ASN A 158 80.45 16.32 28.95
CA ASN A 158 81.82 16.65 28.51
C ASN A 158 82.33 18.06 28.96
N ALA A 159 81.49 18.88 29.59
CA ALA A 159 81.89 20.14 30.21
C ALA A 159 82.10 19.99 31.72
N GLN A 160 81.29 19.15 32.38
CA GLN A 160 81.45 18.81 33.80
C GLN A 160 82.80 18.12 34.06
N ASP A 161 83.15 17.08 33.27
CA ASP A 161 84.42 16.35 33.38
C ASP A 161 85.66 17.29 33.39
N LYS A 162 85.58 18.42 32.68
CA LYS A 162 86.65 19.42 32.57
C LYS A 162 86.68 20.39 33.75
N LEU A 163 85.53 20.72 34.32
CA LEU A 163 85.46 21.53 35.54
C LEU A 163 86.02 20.77 36.73
N ASP A 164 85.74 19.47 36.83
CA ASP A 164 86.23 18.61 37.89
C ASP A 164 87.77 18.47 37.81
N ALA A 165 88.32 18.19 36.63
CA ALA A 165 89.77 18.14 36.40
C ALA A 165 90.49 19.48 36.74
N LEU A 166 89.95 20.62 36.28
CA LEU A 166 90.51 21.94 36.62
C LEU A 166 90.41 22.27 38.11
N THR A 167 89.43 21.70 38.82
CA THR A 167 89.29 21.87 40.27
C THR A 167 90.40 21.12 41.02
N GLU A 168 90.71 19.88 40.62
CA GLU A 168 91.82 19.12 41.21
C GLU A 168 93.19 19.83 41.03
N GLU A 169 93.46 20.37 39.83
CA GLU A 169 94.68 21.15 39.56
C GLU A 169 94.81 22.37 40.49
N VAL A 170 93.75 23.16 40.63
CA VAL A 170 93.72 24.36 41.51
C VAL A 170 93.91 23.98 42.97
N GLU A 171 93.34 22.87 43.44
CA GLU A 171 93.59 22.39 44.80
C GLU A 171 95.03 21.91 45.01
N GLN A 172 95.66 21.27 44.03
CA GLN A 172 97.06 20.86 44.12
C GLN A 172 97.98 22.08 44.30
N SER A 173 97.86 23.10 43.46
CA SER A 173 98.69 24.32 43.58
C SER A 173 98.51 25.03 44.92
N ARG A 174 97.29 25.02 45.49
CA ARG A 174 97.02 25.53 46.85
C ARG A 174 97.78 24.74 47.94
N ARG A 175 97.86 23.41 47.81
CA ARG A 175 98.60 22.52 48.74
C ARG A 175 100.12 22.66 48.60
N GLU A 176 100.62 23.06 47.44
CA GLU A 176 102.03 23.36 47.20
C GLU A 176 102.43 24.69 47.85
N TRP A 177 101.77 25.80 47.50
CA TRP A 177 102.07 27.13 48.04
C TRP A 177 101.95 27.22 49.56
N ALA A 178 100.99 26.49 50.15
CA ALA A 178 100.81 26.43 51.59
C ALA A 178 102.03 25.85 52.33
N ARG A 179 102.78 24.91 51.72
CA ARG A 179 103.98 24.30 52.32
C ARG A 179 105.17 25.26 52.28
N GLU A 180 105.47 25.82 51.11
CA GLU A 180 106.58 26.77 50.90
C GLU A 180 106.50 27.95 51.88
N ARG A 181 105.29 28.50 52.08
CA ARG A 181 105.06 29.61 53.01
C ARG A 181 105.39 29.25 54.46
N VAL A 182 105.13 28.02 54.89
CA VAL A 182 105.45 27.56 56.27
C VAL A 182 106.96 27.39 56.44
N GLU A 183 107.64 26.80 55.46
CA GLU A 183 109.09 26.59 55.47
C GLU A 183 109.87 27.92 55.54
N LEU A 184 109.50 28.90 54.70
CA LEU A 184 110.11 30.23 54.71
C LEU A 184 109.87 30.98 56.03
N THR A 185 108.67 30.88 56.60
CA THR A 185 108.33 31.53 57.88
C THR A 185 109.16 30.95 59.03
N ALA A 186 109.32 29.62 59.07
CA ALA A 186 110.13 28.95 60.08
C ALA A 186 111.64 29.28 59.96
N ALA A 187 112.15 29.38 58.73
CA ALA A 187 113.54 29.73 58.47
C ALA A 187 113.89 31.16 58.95
N LEU A 188 112.99 32.12 58.76
CA LEU A 188 113.16 33.51 59.22
C LEU A 188 113.20 33.60 60.75
N GLY A 189 112.20 33.05 61.45
CA GLY A 189 112.14 33.11 62.91
C GLY A 189 113.35 32.44 63.60
N ALA A 190 113.91 31.39 62.98
CA ALA A 190 115.14 30.76 63.45
C ALA A 190 116.39 31.64 63.24
N ALA A 191 116.41 32.54 62.26
CA ALA A 191 117.51 33.50 62.06
C ALA A 191 117.46 34.64 63.08
N ASP A 192 116.28 35.21 63.32
CA ASP A 192 116.10 36.32 64.27
C ASP A 192 116.40 35.92 65.72
N ALA A 193 116.18 34.64 66.08
CA ALA A 193 116.62 34.08 67.36
C ALA A 193 118.15 34.15 67.51
N ARG A 194 118.89 33.56 66.56
CA ARG A 194 120.36 33.54 66.57
C ARG A 194 120.97 34.93 66.59
N ALA A 195 120.35 35.91 65.91
CA ALA A 195 120.81 37.28 65.89
C ALA A 195 120.76 37.95 67.28
N ARG A 196 119.70 37.68 68.07
CA ARG A 196 119.57 38.17 69.45
C ARG A 196 120.53 37.47 70.40
N ASP A 197 120.58 36.14 70.37
CA ASP A 197 121.46 35.36 71.24
C ASP A 197 122.94 35.78 71.13
N LEU A 198 123.38 36.16 69.92
CA LEU A 198 124.73 36.67 69.66
C LEU A 198 124.95 38.11 70.16
N ALA A 199 123.92 38.95 70.15
CA ALA A 199 124.01 40.32 70.66
C ALA A 199 124.18 40.34 72.18
N ASP A 200 123.37 39.56 72.90
CA ASP A 200 123.38 39.48 74.38
C ASP A 200 124.74 38.97 74.89
N GLN A 201 125.31 37.96 74.21
CA GLN A 201 126.66 37.46 74.48
C GLN A 201 127.74 38.53 74.28
N VAL A 202 127.61 39.37 73.26
CA VAL A 202 128.56 40.46 72.98
C VAL A 202 128.47 41.59 74.02
N GLU A 203 127.29 41.87 74.60
CA GLU A 203 127.18 42.77 75.75
C GLU A 203 127.90 42.22 76.98
N LEU A 204 127.62 40.97 77.35
CA LEU A 204 128.24 40.30 78.50
C LEU A 204 129.78 40.32 78.41
N LEU A 205 130.31 39.99 77.24
CA LEU A 205 131.76 39.98 76.99
C LEU A 205 132.39 41.38 77.12
N LYS A 206 131.73 42.45 76.66
CA LYS A 206 132.22 43.83 76.82
C LYS A 206 132.27 44.25 78.31
N ALA A 207 131.29 43.84 79.10
CA ALA A 207 131.24 44.15 80.53
C ALA A 207 132.26 43.33 81.35
N ALA A 208 132.52 42.08 80.94
CA ALA A 208 133.50 41.20 81.57
C ALA A 208 134.94 41.75 81.53
N LEU A 209 135.30 42.48 80.45
CA LEU A 209 136.63 43.06 80.26
C LEU A 209 137.09 43.96 81.43
N PRO A 210 138.41 44.12 81.66
CA PRO A 210 138.93 45.12 82.59
C PRO A 210 138.62 46.55 82.13
N PRO A 211 138.38 47.51 83.05
CA PRO A 211 138.00 48.89 82.69
C PRO A 211 139.08 49.69 81.95
N GLU A 212 140.33 49.22 81.93
CA GLU A 212 141.43 49.79 81.15
C GLU A 212 141.41 49.38 79.67
N ASN A 213 140.56 48.42 79.28
CA ASN A 213 140.49 47.93 77.91
C ASN A 213 139.65 48.87 77.02
N PRO A 214 140.13 49.31 75.83
CA PRO A 214 139.38 50.17 74.92
C PRO A 214 138.01 49.62 74.45
N HIS A 215 137.78 48.31 74.58
CA HIS A 215 136.53 47.65 74.24
C HIS A 215 135.67 47.31 75.47
N HIS A 216 136.09 47.68 76.68
CA HIS A 216 135.23 47.58 77.85
C HIS A 216 134.06 48.56 77.72
N HIS A 217 132.85 48.03 77.86
CA HIS A 217 131.64 48.82 77.90
C HIS A 217 130.63 48.18 78.85
N MET A 218 129.90 49.03 79.57
CA MET A 218 128.77 48.66 80.42
C MET A 218 127.70 49.74 80.28
N HIS A 219 126.44 49.37 80.46
CA HIS A 219 125.36 50.34 80.58
C HIS A 219 125.56 51.22 81.82
N ASP A 220 125.07 52.45 81.80
CA ASP A 220 125.25 53.38 82.93
C ASP A 220 124.45 52.98 84.17
N ASP A 221 123.42 52.14 84.02
CA ASP A 221 122.72 51.50 85.15
C ASP A 221 123.50 50.34 85.74
N ASP A 222 124.09 49.46 84.91
CA ASP A 222 124.92 48.33 85.36
C ASP A 222 126.10 48.82 86.22
N LYS A 223 126.66 50.00 85.90
CA LYS A 223 127.73 50.66 86.68
C LYS A 223 127.29 51.12 88.08
N ARG A 224 125.99 51.37 88.30
CA ARG A 224 125.46 51.85 89.60
C ARG A 224 125.39 50.73 90.64
N GLU A 225 125.26 49.48 90.20
CA GLU A 225 125.22 48.31 91.09
C GLU A 225 126.60 47.81 91.51
N VAL A 226 127.64 48.04 90.70
CA VAL A 226 128.99 47.53 90.92
C VAL A 226 129.82 48.49 91.79
N LYS A 227 130.44 47.96 92.85
CA LYS A 227 131.41 48.67 93.69
C LYS A 227 132.74 47.92 93.63
N PRO A 228 133.87 48.58 93.31
CA PRO A 228 135.15 47.90 93.20
C PRO A 228 135.62 47.40 94.56
N THR A 229 135.95 46.12 94.64
CA THR A 229 136.48 45.45 95.84
C THR A 229 138.00 45.29 95.81
N GLY A 230 138.62 45.49 94.64
CA GLY A 230 140.06 45.28 94.44
C GLY A 230 140.42 43.82 94.11
N CYS A 231 139.41 42.96 93.91
CA CYS A 231 139.58 41.58 93.47
C CYS A 231 139.08 41.47 92.02
N ALA A 232 139.99 41.40 91.04
CA ALA A 232 139.65 41.48 89.62
C ALA A 232 138.61 40.44 89.15
N GLU A 233 138.63 39.22 89.72
CA GLU A 233 137.67 38.16 89.40
C GLU A 233 136.29 38.42 90.01
N PHE A 234 136.22 38.84 91.28
CA PHE A 234 134.96 39.19 91.93
C PHE A 234 134.34 40.44 91.31
N ASP A 235 135.16 41.45 91.02
CA ASP A 235 134.74 42.68 90.33
C ASP A 235 134.25 42.37 88.91
N ARG A 236 134.86 41.40 88.20
CA ARG A 236 134.36 40.88 86.91
C ARG A 236 132.99 40.20 87.06
N LEU A 237 132.85 39.26 87.98
CA LEU A 237 131.58 38.56 88.22
C LEU A 237 130.45 39.51 88.64
N CYS A 238 130.77 40.61 89.34
CA CYS A 238 129.81 41.66 89.64
C CYS A 238 129.35 42.43 88.39
N ARG A 239 130.25 42.71 87.43
CA ARG A 239 129.89 43.34 86.15
C ARG A 239 129.03 42.42 85.28
N GLU A 240 129.40 41.14 85.19
CA GLU A 240 128.61 40.12 84.47
C GLU A 240 127.21 39.94 85.10
N ARG A 241 127.12 39.90 86.45
CA ARG A 241 125.83 39.80 87.16
C ARG A 241 124.95 41.03 86.96
N ALA A 242 125.53 42.24 86.91
CA ALA A 242 124.77 43.48 86.67
C ALA A 242 124.10 43.45 85.28
N VAL A 243 124.88 43.16 84.22
CA VAL A 243 124.36 43.01 82.85
C VAL A 243 123.25 41.95 82.78
N LEU A 244 123.46 40.77 83.35
CA LEU A 244 122.44 39.71 83.36
C LEU A 244 121.19 40.09 84.15
N SER A 245 121.32 40.91 85.19
CA SER A 245 120.19 41.40 86.00
C SER A 245 119.38 42.45 85.23
N ARG A 246 120.05 43.36 84.50
CA ARG A 246 119.42 44.30 83.58
C ARG A 246 118.73 43.57 82.43
N GLN A 247 119.41 42.70 81.70
CA GLN A 247 118.85 41.93 80.59
C GLN A 247 117.64 41.09 81.03
N LEU A 248 117.68 40.47 82.21
CA LEU A 248 116.53 39.75 82.78
C LEU A 248 115.36 40.70 83.14
N GLN A 249 115.63 41.94 83.55
CA GLN A 249 114.59 42.92 83.86
C GLN A 249 114.00 43.56 82.60
N GLU A 250 114.82 43.84 81.59
CA GLU A 250 114.41 44.26 80.25
C GLU A 250 113.55 43.18 79.60
N ALA A 251 113.96 41.90 79.66
CA ALA A 251 113.16 40.77 79.16
C ALA A 251 111.81 40.63 79.89
N LYS A 252 111.74 40.90 81.20
CA LYS A 252 110.47 40.93 81.95
C LYS A 252 109.58 42.10 81.55
N MET A 253 110.15 43.29 81.33
CA MET A 253 109.40 44.46 80.87
C MET A 253 108.90 44.25 79.45
N ALA A 254 109.75 43.80 78.53
CA ALA A 254 109.36 43.42 77.18
C ALA A 254 108.27 42.33 77.18
N LEU A 255 108.36 41.32 78.05
CA LEU A 255 107.31 40.31 78.21
C LEU A 255 106.01 40.88 78.79
N ALA A 256 106.09 41.89 79.67
CA ALA A 256 104.92 42.58 80.21
C ALA A 256 104.25 43.48 79.16
N ASP A 257 105.03 44.23 78.37
CA ASP A 257 104.55 45.09 77.28
C ASP A 257 104.01 44.26 76.12
N VAL A 258 104.64 43.12 75.80
CA VAL A 258 104.08 42.09 74.92
C VAL A 258 102.78 41.57 75.52
N LYS A 259 102.72 41.18 76.79
CA LYS A 259 101.48 40.67 77.39
C LYS A 259 100.35 41.69 77.38
N THR A 260 100.60 42.96 77.70
CA THR A 260 99.55 44.00 77.69
C THR A 260 99.12 44.34 76.26
N SER A 261 100.07 44.45 75.33
CA SER A 261 99.79 44.64 73.90
C SER A 261 98.96 43.48 73.33
N TRP A 262 99.36 42.23 73.57
CA TRP A 262 98.59 41.05 73.15
C TRP A 262 97.24 40.94 73.86
N SER A 263 97.12 41.33 75.15
CA SER A 263 95.81 41.36 75.83
C SER A 263 94.88 42.42 75.24
N GLY A 264 95.42 43.58 74.86
CA GLY A 264 94.69 44.63 74.15
C GLY A 264 94.30 44.20 72.73
N GLN A 265 95.22 43.56 72.00
CA GLN A 265 94.98 43.00 70.68
C GLN A 265 93.90 41.91 70.73
N ILE A 266 93.97 40.98 71.69
CA ILE A 266 92.92 39.97 71.93
C ILE A 266 91.59 40.65 72.17
N ALA A 267 91.49 41.60 73.10
CA ALA A 267 90.23 42.31 73.35
C ALA A 267 89.70 43.06 72.10
N THR A 268 90.57 43.69 71.29
CA THR A 268 90.14 44.32 70.03
C THR A 268 89.70 43.29 68.99
N LEU A 269 90.41 42.15 68.87
CA LEU A 269 90.08 41.07 67.94
C LEU A 269 88.78 40.38 68.35
N GLU A 270 88.56 40.13 69.64
CA GLU A 270 87.29 39.64 70.19
C GLU A 270 86.15 40.60 69.84
N THR A 271 86.32 41.92 70.02
CA THR A 271 85.27 42.87 69.60
C THR A 271 85.07 42.91 68.08
N GLN A 272 86.15 42.81 67.29
CA GLN A 272 86.09 42.83 65.82
C GLN A 272 85.45 41.57 65.24
N ASP A 273 85.77 40.40 65.80
CA ASP A 273 85.20 39.12 65.38
C ASP A 273 83.73 39.04 65.77
N MET A 274 83.36 39.45 67.00
CA MET A 274 81.95 39.58 67.39
C MET A 274 81.18 40.56 66.49
N THR A 275 81.74 41.73 66.11
CA THR A 275 81.09 42.61 65.14
C THR A 275 80.99 41.97 63.76
N ALA A 276 82.03 41.28 63.29
CA ALA A 276 82.03 40.61 61.99
C ALA A 276 81.08 39.41 61.96
N GLU A 277 80.86 38.69 63.06
CA GLU A 277 79.83 37.66 63.19
C GLU A 277 78.42 38.27 63.14
N PHE A 278 78.18 39.39 63.84
CA PHE A 278 76.90 40.09 63.77
C PHE A 278 76.64 40.68 62.38
N GLU A 279 77.65 41.26 61.72
CA GLU A 279 77.58 41.76 60.34
C GLU A 279 77.26 40.62 59.36
N LYS A 280 78.04 39.53 59.35
CA LYS A 280 77.74 38.32 58.54
C LYS A 280 76.34 37.78 58.81
N ARG A 281 75.88 37.79 60.07
CA ARG A 281 74.54 37.29 60.42
C ARG A 281 73.43 38.24 59.96
N ILE A 282 73.66 39.55 59.97
CA ILE A 282 72.75 40.56 59.42
C ILE A 282 72.70 40.45 57.89
N GLU A 283 73.84 40.32 57.22
CA GLU A 283 73.91 40.10 55.76
C GLU A 283 73.18 38.82 55.34
N ALA A 284 73.44 37.70 56.03
CA ALA A 284 72.73 36.45 55.78
C ALA A 284 71.21 36.55 56.01
N LEU A 285 70.78 37.29 57.03
CA LEU A 285 69.35 37.54 57.28
C LEU A 285 68.73 38.50 56.25
N ILE A 286 69.48 39.46 55.72
CA ILE A 286 69.03 40.35 54.64
C ILE A 286 68.83 39.53 53.35
N GLU A 287 69.78 38.65 53.03
CA GLU A 287 69.69 37.81 51.83
C GLU A 287 68.59 36.74 51.96
N GLU A 288 68.44 36.10 53.13
CA GLU A 288 67.31 35.21 53.44
C GLU A 288 65.96 35.94 53.27
N ASN A 289 65.86 37.21 53.71
CA ASN A 289 64.65 38.01 53.46
C ASN A 289 64.48 38.37 51.97
N ARG A 290 65.55 38.63 51.22
CA ARG A 290 65.49 38.90 49.77
C ARG A 290 64.93 37.68 49.03
N GLU A 291 65.51 36.51 49.25
CA GLU A 291 65.06 35.24 48.68
C GLU A 291 63.59 34.93 49.04
N LEU A 292 63.19 35.14 50.31
CA LEU A 292 61.80 34.96 50.75
C LEU A 292 60.84 35.95 50.07
N THR A 293 61.25 37.21 49.81
CA THR A 293 60.42 38.16 49.06
C THR A 293 60.27 37.76 47.59
N GLU A 294 61.35 37.32 46.93
CA GLU A 294 61.30 36.86 45.54
C GLU A 294 60.48 35.56 45.40
N ALA A 295 60.60 34.63 46.34
CA ALA A 295 59.75 33.44 46.40
C ALA A 295 58.26 33.82 46.56
N LEU A 296 57.95 34.78 47.44
CA LEU A 296 56.58 35.28 47.65
C LEU A 296 56.01 35.99 46.40
N GLU A 297 56.83 36.71 45.65
CA GLU A 297 56.40 37.32 44.37
C GLU A 297 56.20 36.27 43.28
N ASN A 298 57.08 35.27 43.17
CA ASN A 298 56.89 34.13 42.27
C ASN A 298 55.56 33.41 42.56
N GLU A 299 55.28 33.08 43.82
CA GLU A 299 53.99 32.49 44.25
C GLU A 299 52.79 33.39 43.92
N ARG A 300 52.89 34.72 44.11
CA ARG A 300 51.83 35.66 43.70
C ARG A 300 51.57 35.62 42.19
N THR A 301 52.61 35.50 41.36
CA THR A 301 52.42 35.36 39.90
C THR A 301 51.80 34.01 39.53
N LEU A 302 52.21 32.92 40.18
CA LEU A 302 51.65 31.59 39.98
C LEU A 302 50.15 31.55 40.36
N VAL A 303 49.78 32.10 41.53
CA VAL A 303 48.39 32.25 41.96
C VAL A 303 47.56 33.08 40.97
N LYS A 304 48.13 34.14 40.38
CA LYS A 304 47.46 34.92 39.32
C LYS A 304 47.21 34.06 38.06
N ILE A 305 48.23 33.35 37.58
CA ILE A 305 48.13 32.47 36.40
C ILE A 305 47.12 31.34 36.64
N LEU A 306 47.08 30.76 37.84
CA LEU A 306 46.12 29.74 38.22
C LEU A 306 44.69 30.28 38.27
N ARG A 307 44.47 31.48 38.82
CA ARG A 307 43.15 32.16 38.76
C ARG A 307 42.70 32.38 37.32
N GLU A 308 43.56 32.93 36.46
CA GLU A 308 43.25 33.12 35.04
C GLU A 308 42.95 31.81 34.30
N LYS A 309 43.58 30.69 34.68
CA LYS A 309 43.26 29.36 34.13
C LYS A 309 41.90 28.86 34.62
N VAL A 310 41.58 29.03 35.90
CA VAL A 310 40.26 28.67 36.47
C VAL A 310 39.16 29.52 35.81
N ASP A 311 39.34 30.83 35.67
CA ASP A 311 38.37 31.72 35.02
C ASP A 311 38.12 31.34 33.56
N LYS A 312 39.17 30.94 32.82
CA LYS A 312 39.04 30.40 31.44
C LYS A 312 38.29 29.06 31.43
N SER A 313 38.58 28.16 32.36
CA SER A 313 37.89 26.87 32.48
C SER A 313 36.41 27.04 32.83
N ASN A 314 36.08 28.00 33.69
CA ASN A 314 34.70 28.30 34.08
C ASN A 314 33.89 28.86 32.90
N ARG A 315 34.47 29.77 32.10
CA ARG A 315 33.82 30.28 30.87
C ARG A 315 33.52 29.16 29.87
N LEU A 316 34.51 28.31 29.60
CA LEU A 316 34.32 27.14 28.73
C LEU A 316 33.23 26.18 29.26
N TYR A 317 33.13 26.01 30.58
CA TYR A 317 32.07 25.21 31.20
C TYR A 317 30.69 25.88 31.06
N ASP A 318 30.57 27.19 31.27
CA ASP A 318 29.31 27.91 31.10
C ASP A 318 28.88 27.99 29.62
N GLU A 319 29.83 28.10 28.69
CA GLU A 319 29.61 27.98 27.24
C GLU A 319 29.09 26.58 26.86
N GLN A 320 29.76 25.51 27.30
CA GLN A 320 29.30 24.12 27.09
C GLN A 320 27.93 23.85 27.72
N LYS A 321 27.65 24.43 28.89
CA LYS A 321 26.37 24.33 29.59
C LYS A 321 25.27 25.10 28.86
N ALA A 322 25.57 26.24 28.26
CA ALA A 322 24.64 26.97 27.40
C ALA A 322 24.31 26.15 26.14
N GLU A 323 25.31 25.54 25.50
CA GLU A 323 25.12 24.66 24.33
C GLU A 323 24.29 23.41 24.68
N VAL A 324 24.57 22.75 25.80
CA VAL A 324 23.75 21.62 26.29
C VAL A 324 22.30 22.04 26.55
N ASN A 325 22.06 23.24 27.09
CA ASN A 325 20.70 23.77 27.26
C ASN A 325 20.02 24.07 25.92
N HIS A 326 20.75 24.59 24.93
CA HIS A 326 20.23 24.84 23.57
C HIS A 326 19.86 23.53 22.88
N LEU A 327 20.76 22.53 22.88
CA LEU A 327 20.51 21.21 22.32
C LEU A 327 19.34 20.49 23.01
N ASN A 328 19.18 20.65 24.32
CA ASN A 328 18.01 20.14 25.05
C ASN A 328 16.70 20.83 24.63
N SER A 329 16.71 22.14 24.34
CA SER A 329 15.55 22.84 23.77
C SER A 329 15.21 22.28 22.39
N VAL A 330 16.17 22.25 21.46
CA VAL A 330 15.95 21.75 20.10
C VAL A 330 15.47 20.30 20.09
N MET A 331 16.02 19.45 20.97
CA MET A 331 15.57 18.07 21.15
C MET A 331 14.13 17.99 21.71
N THR A 332 13.74 18.91 22.60
CA THR A 332 12.36 19.01 23.10
C THR A 332 11.41 19.50 22.01
N ASP A 333 11.80 20.48 21.20
CA ASP A 333 11.02 21.02 20.09
C ASP A 333 10.80 19.94 19.01
N MET A 334 11.86 19.22 18.62
CA MET A 334 11.77 18.07 17.71
C MET A 334 10.89 16.93 18.24
N GLN A 335 10.83 16.71 19.56
CA GLN A 335 9.90 15.74 20.15
C GLN A 335 8.44 16.19 20.02
N HIS A 336 8.16 17.48 20.16
CA HIS A 336 6.80 18.03 19.94
C HIS A 336 6.40 17.90 18.46
N ASP A 337 7.29 18.28 17.54
CA ASP A 337 7.05 18.12 16.09
C ASP A 337 6.80 16.65 15.70
N TYR A 338 7.60 15.71 16.22
CA TYR A 338 7.39 14.28 15.99
C TYR A 338 6.02 13.81 16.48
N VAL A 339 5.63 14.21 17.69
CA VAL A 339 4.32 13.87 18.28
C VAL A 339 3.16 14.49 17.48
N ASP A 340 3.30 15.72 16.96
CA ASP A 340 2.27 16.35 16.15
C ASP A 340 2.20 15.81 14.71
N ILE A 341 3.31 15.37 14.13
CA ILE A 341 3.33 14.61 12.87
C ILE A 341 2.64 13.25 13.07
N GLN A 342 2.94 12.53 14.17
CA GLN A 342 2.28 11.28 14.50
C GLN A 342 0.76 11.46 14.69
N ARG A 343 0.32 12.51 15.42
CA ARG A 343 -1.11 12.86 15.58
C ARG A 343 -1.80 13.16 14.24
N LYS A 344 -1.12 13.83 13.31
CA LYS A 344 -1.63 14.10 11.95
C LYS A 344 -1.76 12.81 11.14
N PHE A 345 -0.73 11.96 11.14
CA PHE A 345 -0.75 10.66 10.47
C PHE A 345 -1.88 9.76 11.00
N ASP A 346 -2.03 9.64 12.32
CA ASP A 346 -3.11 8.86 12.93
C ASP A 346 -4.50 9.49 12.74
N LYS A 347 -4.59 10.76 12.36
CA LYS A 347 -5.83 11.40 11.90
C LYS A 347 -6.15 11.03 10.46
N GLU A 348 -5.22 11.26 9.54
CA GLU A 348 -5.41 10.99 8.11
C GLU A 348 -5.67 9.49 7.84
N LYS A 349 -5.03 8.61 8.61
CA LYS A 349 -5.32 7.17 8.63
C LYS A 349 -6.79 6.87 8.97
N ARG A 350 -7.34 7.50 10.02
CA ARG A 350 -8.76 7.32 10.40
C ARG A 350 -9.70 7.90 9.35
N GLU A 351 -9.38 9.06 8.78
CA GLU A 351 -10.19 9.68 7.72
C GLU A 351 -10.22 8.81 6.44
N LYS A 352 -9.10 8.13 6.13
CA LYS A 352 -9.01 7.09 5.09
C LYS A 352 -9.85 5.85 5.43
N ASP A 353 -9.73 5.32 6.64
CA ASP A 353 -10.48 4.13 7.06
C ASP A 353 -12.00 4.40 7.05
N GLU A 354 -12.43 5.59 7.49
CA GLU A 354 -13.82 6.05 7.33
C GLU A 354 -14.23 6.23 5.86
N ALA A 355 -13.35 6.76 5.00
CA ALA A 355 -13.64 6.93 3.58
C ALA A 355 -13.83 5.58 2.88
N LEU A 356 -13.07 4.54 3.26
CA LEU A 356 -13.25 3.17 2.80
C LEU A 356 -14.58 2.59 3.28
N LEU A 357 -14.98 2.81 4.54
CA LEU A 357 -16.30 2.40 5.06
C LEU A 357 -17.45 3.10 4.33
N ARG A 358 -17.34 4.41 4.08
CA ARG A 358 -18.32 5.18 3.28
C ARG A 358 -18.40 4.66 1.85
N ASN A 359 -17.27 4.37 1.21
CA ASN A 359 -17.22 3.81 -0.14
C ASN A 359 -17.88 2.43 -0.20
N ALA A 360 -17.56 1.52 0.72
CA ALA A 360 -18.17 0.19 0.80
C ALA A 360 -19.70 0.25 0.98
N HIS A 361 -20.20 1.15 1.84
CA HIS A 361 -21.64 1.36 2.03
C HIS A 361 -22.31 1.90 0.75
N ILE A 362 -21.68 2.85 0.05
CA ILE A 362 -22.18 3.38 -1.22
C ILE A 362 -22.23 2.26 -2.28
N SER A 363 -21.16 1.48 -2.45
CA SER A 363 -21.14 0.33 -3.36
C SER A 363 -22.22 -0.70 -3.05
N GLN A 364 -22.45 -1.01 -1.77
CA GLN A 364 -23.55 -1.91 -1.37
C GLN A 364 -24.92 -1.32 -1.70
N SER A 365 -25.14 -0.02 -1.48
CA SER A 365 -26.39 0.67 -1.81
C SER A 365 -26.63 0.71 -3.33
N VAL A 366 -25.57 0.87 -4.13
CA VAL A 366 -25.60 0.84 -5.59
C VAL A 366 -25.94 -0.56 -6.08
N GLU A 367 -25.30 -1.62 -5.58
CA GLU A 367 -25.60 -3.01 -5.93
C GLU A 367 -27.06 -3.39 -5.61
N MET A 368 -27.56 -3.01 -4.42
CA MET A 368 -28.96 -3.20 -4.05
C MET A 368 -29.92 -2.47 -5.00
N SER A 369 -29.54 -1.27 -5.48
CA SER A 369 -30.35 -0.53 -6.46
C SER A 369 -30.32 -1.20 -7.84
N HIS A 370 -29.18 -1.73 -8.29
CA HIS A 370 -29.08 -2.50 -9.53
C HIS A 370 -29.90 -3.80 -9.47
N CYS A 371 -29.88 -4.50 -8.34
CA CYS A 371 -30.74 -5.67 -8.13
C CYS A 371 -32.23 -5.33 -8.28
N ASN A 372 -32.66 -4.19 -7.74
CA ASN A 372 -34.05 -3.71 -7.88
C ASN A 372 -34.38 -3.24 -9.31
N VAL A 373 -33.45 -2.58 -10.01
CA VAL A 373 -33.61 -2.23 -11.43
C VAL A 373 -33.78 -3.49 -12.28
N ARG A 374 -32.91 -4.50 -12.11
CA ARG A 374 -32.99 -5.77 -12.85
C ARG A 374 -34.29 -6.54 -12.59
N TYR A 375 -34.83 -6.48 -11.36
CA TYR A 375 -36.14 -7.03 -11.06
C TYR A 375 -37.26 -6.31 -11.85
N LEU A 376 -37.27 -4.97 -11.84
CA LEU A 376 -38.25 -4.18 -12.59
C LEU A 376 -38.11 -4.33 -14.10
N GLU A 377 -36.88 -4.51 -14.61
CA GLU A 377 -36.63 -4.86 -16.03
C GLU A 377 -37.27 -6.20 -16.40
N THR A 378 -37.14 -7.23 -15.56
CA THR A 378 -37.83 -8.52 -15.80
C THR A 378 -39.35 -8.40 -15.73
N GLU A 379 -39.90 -7.62 -14.79
CA GLU A 379 -41.34 -7.37 -14.72
C GLU A 379 -41.85 -6.60 -15.96
N ILE A 380 -41.07 -5.64 -16.48
CA ILE A 380 -41.37 -4.92 -17.72
C ILE A 380 -41.33 -5.86 -18.94
N VAL A 381 -40.42 -6.84 -18.99
CA VAL A 381 -40.38 -7.85 -20.06
C VAL A 381 -41.61 -8.76 -19.99
N ASP A 382 -41.95 -9.26 -18.81
CA ASP A 382 -43.15 -10.08 -18.58
C ASP A 382 -44.45 -9.34 -18.94
N LEU A 383 -44.55 -8.04 -18.61
CA LEU A 383 -45.69 -7.20 -18.96
C LEU A 383 -45.75 -6.91 -20.47
N LYS A 384 -44.62 -6.70 -21.13
CA LYS A 384 -44.55 -6.57 -22.60
C LYS A 384 -45.02 -7.86 -23.29
N GLN A 385 -44.60 -9.03 -22.81
CA GLN A 385 -45.05 -10.31 -23.36
C GLN A 385 -46.57 -10.47 -23.22
N LYS A 386 -47.12 -10.18 -22.03
CA LYS A 386 -48.58 -10.21 -21.80
C LYS A 386 -49.34 -9.23 -22.70
N ILE A 387 -48.76 -8.07 -23.03
CA ILE A 387 -49.34 -7.13 -24.00
C ILE A 387 -49.33 -7.75 -25.40
N THR A 388 -48.21 -8.30 -25.88
CA THR A 388 -48.17 -8.94 -27.21
C THR A 388 -49.10 -10.16 -27.33
N ASP A 389 -49.25 -10.94 -26.26
CA ASP A 389 -50.18 -12.07 -26.20
C ASP A 389 -51.64 -11.59 -26.32
N LEU A 390 -52.00 -10.51 -25.61
CA LEU A 390 -53.33 -9.90 -25.67
C LEU A 390 -53.60 -9.22 -27.02
N GLU A 391 -52.61 -8.58 -27.61
CA GLU A 391 -52.71 -8.00 -28.96
C GLU A 391 -52.95 -9.08 -30.03
N ALA A 392 -52.28 -10.24 -29.92
CA ALA A 392 -52.53 -11.39 -30.78
C ALA A 392 -53.95 -11.95 -30.61
N VAL A 393 -54.45 -12.08 -29.36
CA VAL A 393 -55.84 -12.48 -29.09
C VAL A 393 -56.86 -11.47 -29.65
N ILE A 394 -56.57 -10.17 -29.56
CA ILE A 394 -57.41 -9.11 -30.15
C ILE A 394 -57.40 -9.16 -31.68
N ALA A 395 -56.25 -9.45 -32.29
CA ALA A 395 -56.15 -9.64 -33.75
C ALA A 395 -56.98 -10.86 -34.20
N GLN A 396 -56.81 -12.01 -33.55
CA GLN A 396 -57.57 -13.22 -33.82
C GLN A 396 -59.09 -13.01 -33.59
N HIS A 397 -59.48 -12.24 -32.58
CA HIS A 397 -60.90 -11.93 -32.36
C HIS A 397 -61.50 -11.07 -33.50
N LYS A 398 -60.72 -10.11 -34.05
CA LYS A 398 -61.15 -9.32 -35.22
C LYS A 398 -61.26 -10.18 -36.49
N GLU A 399 -60.35 -11.13 -36.68
CA GLU A 399 -60.38 -12.10 -37.78
C GLU A 399 -61.63 -12.99 -37.68
N ASN A 400 -61.84 -13.66 -36.53
CA ASN A 400 -63.04 -14.44 -36.25
C ASN A 400 -64.34 -13.60 -36.41
N GLN A 401 -64.32 -12.32 -36.04
CA GLN A 401 -65.44 -11.40 -36.22
C GLN A 401 -65.71 -11.12 -37.71
N ALA A 402 -64.68 -10.95 -38.53
CA ALA A 402 -64.80 -10.77 -39.97
C ALA A 402 -65.35 -12.03 -40.65
N GLU A 403 -64.85 -13.22 -40.31
CA GLU A 403 -65.41 -14.50 -40.76
C GLU A 403 -66.91 -14.60 -40.40
N CYS A 404 -67.28 -14.27 -39.16
CA CYS A 404 -68.67 -14.26 -38.71
C CYS A 404 -69.57 -13.27 -39.48
N MET A 405 -69.02 -12.17 -40.02
CA MET A 405 -69.78 -11.27 -40.91
C MET A 405 -69.98 -11.89 -42.29
N ILE A 406 -68.92 -12.45 -42.90
CA ILE A 406 -68.99 -13.12 -44.20
C ILE A 406 -69.98 -14.31 -44.17
N ILE A 407 -69.96 -15.09 -43.09
CA ILE A 407 -70.92 -16.19 -42.88
C ILE A 407 -72.35 -15.64 -42.85
N LYS A 408 -72.64 -14.61 -42.04
CA LYS A 408 -73.97 -13.99 -41.95
C LYS A 408 -74.47 -13.41 -43.28
N GLU A 409 -73.59 -12.81 -44.07
CA GLU A 409 -73.94 -12.31 -45.41
C GLU A 409 -74.27 -13.48 -46.36
N SER A 410 -73.52 -14.58 -46.29
CA SER A 410 -73.81 -15.80 -47.08
C SER A 410 -75.12 -16.49 -46.66
N GLU A 411 -75.45 -16.48 -45.36
CA GLU A 411 -76.72 -17.00 -44.84
C GLU A 411 -77.90 -16.10 -45.27
N ALA A 412 -77.74 -14.78 -45.17
CA ALA A 412 -78.75 -13.83 -45.65
C ALA A 412 -78.98 -13.91 -47.18
N ALA A 413 -77.96 -14.30 -47.96
CA ALA A 413 -78.13 -14.62 -49.38
C ALA A 413 -78.93 -15.92 -49.58
N ARG A 414 -78.57 -17.01 -48.88
CA ARG A 414 -79.29 -18.30 -48.93
C ARG A 414 -80.76 -18.18 -48.51
N ILE A 415 -81.07 -17.34 -47.51
CA ILE A 415 -82.45 -17.08 -47.08
C ILE A 415 -83.26 -16.43 -48.22
N LYS A 416 -82.69 -15.48 -48.96
CA LYS A 416 -83.35 -14.86 -50.13
C LYS A 416 -83.56 -15.86 -51.28
N GLU A 417 -82.64 -16.81 -51.48
CA GLU A 417 -82.82 -17.90 -52.44
C GLU A 417 -83.96 -18.84 -52.02
N ILE A 418 -84.03 -19.19 -50.73
CA ILE A 418 -85.12 -20.00 -50.15
C ILE A 418 -86.47 -19.30 -50.31
N GLU A 419 -86.57 -17.99 -50.01
CA GLU A 419 -87.79 -17.20 -50.25
C GLU A 419 -88.22 -17.20 -51.73
N GLN A 420 -87.27 -17.08 -52.67
CA GLN A 420 -87.57 -17.13 -54.11
C GLN A 420 -88.05 -18.52 -54.54
N LEU A 421 -87.47 -19.59 -53.99
CA LEU A 421 -87.92 -20.96 -54.23
C LEU A 421 -89.31 -21.21 -53.63
N GLN A 422 -89.60 -20.70 -52.44
CA GLN A 422 -90.93 -20.75 -51.83
C GLN A 422 -91.99 -20.08 -52.70
N ARG A 423 -91.76 -18.83 -53.15
CA ARG A 423 -92.69 -18.13 -54.08
C ARG A 423 -92.90 -18.88 -55.40
N ARG A 424 -91.87 -19.57 -55.91
CA ARG A 424 -92.02 -20.43 -57.09
C ARG A 424 -92.87 -21.67 -56.81
N ILE A 425 -92.73 -22.28 -55.63
CA ILE A 425 -93.56 -23.42 -55.19
C ILE A 425 -95.02 -22.97 -55.00
N GLU A 426 -95.27 -21.78 -54.43
CA GLU A 426 -96.61 -21.20 -54.30
C GLU A 426 -97.27 -21.00 -55.67
N LEU A 427 -96.59 -20.37 -56.63
CA LEU A 427 -97.06 -20.23 -58.02
C LEU A 427 -97.32 -21.58 -58.72
N PHE A 428 -96.49 -22.61 -58.45
CA PHE A 428 -96.75 -23.96 -58.95
C PHE A 428 -97.95 -24.62 -58.27
N ALA A 429 -98.19 -24.40 -56.98
CA ALA A 429 -99.36 -24.91 -56.27
C ALA A 429 -100.66 -24.21 -56.73
N GLU A 430 -100.63 -22.90 -56.99
CA GLU A 430 -101.75 -22.15 -57.58
C GLU A 430 -102.11 -22.67 -58.97
N THR A 431 -101.10 -22.89 -59.83
CA THR A 431 -101.32 -23.43 -61.19
C THR A 431 -101.74 -24.89 -61.18
N GLU A 432 -101.22 -25.73 -60.27
CA GLU A 432 -101.72 -27.10 -60.07
C GLU A 432 -103.18 -27.09 -59.59
N SER A 433 -103.54 -26.20 -58.65
CA SER A 433 -104.92 -26.04 -58.18
C SER A 433 -105.88 -25.60 -59.32
N ALA A 434 -105.45 -24.68 -60.18
CA ALA A 434 -106.21 -24.29 -61.37
C ALA A 434 -106.41 -25.44 -62.36
N LEU A 435 -105.36 -26.25 -62.61
CA LEU A 435 -105.42 -27.43 -63.47
C LEU A 435 -106.30 -28.55 -62.87
N ARG A 436 -106.21 -28.80 -61.56
CA ARG A 436 -107.10 -29.72 -60.84
C ARG A 436 -108.56 -29.30 -60.97
N LYS A 437 -108.86 -28.01 -60.80
CA LYS A 437 -110.22 -27.48 -60.98
C LYS A 437 -110.74 -27.67 -62.40
N SER A 438 -109.93 -27.33 -63.41
CA SER A 438 -110.27 -27.58 -64.83
C SER A 438 -110.53 -29.07 -65.12
N THR A 439 -109.76 -29.96 -64.50
CA THR A 439 -109.96 -31.41 -64.60
C THR A 439 -111.29 -31.85 -63.96
N GLN A 440 -111.59 -31.34 -62.75
CA GLN A 440 -112.85 -31.58 -62.05
C GLN A 440 -114.07 -31.11 -62.86
N ASP A 441 -113.98 -29.94 -63.51
CA ASP A 441 -115.05 -29.38 -64.33
C ASP A 441 -115.29 -30.24 -65.60
N LEU A 442 -114.22 -30.78 -66.21
CA LEU A 442 -114.32 -31.72 -67.33
C LEU A 442 -114.89 -33.09 -66.91
N GLU A 443 -114.51 -33.61 -65.75
CA GLU A 443 -115.09 -34.85 -65.18
C GLU A 443 -116.60 -34.70 -64.91
N ASN A 444 -117.03 -33.54 -64.40
CA ASN A 444 -118.44 -33.22 -64.21
C ASN A 444 -119.20 -33.18 -65.56
N GLU A 445 -118.63 -32.55 -66.58
CA GLU A 445 -119.25 -32.50 -67.91
C GLU A 445 -119.38 -33.89 -68.55
N ILE A 446 -118.38 -34.76 -68.36
CA ILE A 446 -118.43 -36.19 -68.76
C ILE A 446 -119.51 -36.94 -67.97
N CYS A 447 -119.64 -36.68 -66.67
CA CYS A 447 -120.67 -37.29 -65.81
C CYS A 447 -122.08 -36.97 -66.33
N ASP A 448 -122.36 -35.71 -66.67
CA ASP A 448 -123.67 -35.29 -67.18
C ASP A 448 -123.95 -35.79 -68.60
N LYS A 449 -122.94 -35.85 -69.48
CA LYS A 449 -123.06 -36.53 -70.78
C LYS A 449 -123.44 -38.01 -70.60
N ASN A 450 -122.82 -38.72 -69.66
CA ASN A 450 -123.14 -40.12 -69.34
C ASN A 450 -124.54 -40.33 -68.73
N LYS A 451 -125.04 -39.40 -67.90
CA LYS A 451 -126.44 -39.41 -67.42
C LYS A 451 -127.42 -39.32 -68.60
N LYS A 452 -127.12 -38.44 -69.56
CA LYS A 452 -127.95 -38.19 -70.75
C LYS A 452 -128.05 -39.42 -71.67
N ILE A 453 -126.97 -40.19 -71.80
CA ILE A 453 -126.96 -41.48 -72.51
C ILE A 453 -127.91 -42.48 -71.84
N LYS A 454 -127.79 -42.69 -70.52
CA LYS A 454 -128.67 -43.61 -69.76
C LYS A 454 -130.17 -43.29 -69.90
N THR A 455 -130.54 -42.01 -69.99
CA THR A 455 -131.94 -41.62 -70.20
C THR A 455 -132.49 -41.95 -71.60
N LEU A 456 -131.61 -42.13 -72.61
CA LEU A 456 -132.01 -42.55 -73.95
C LEU A 456 -132.17 -44.07 -74.04
N ASP A 457 -131.24 -44.85 -73.47
CA ASP A 457 -131.32 -46.33 -73.42
C ASP A 457 -132.62 -46.84 -72.79
N ASN A 458 -133.00 -46.30 -71.63
CA ASN A 458 -134.22 -46.69 -70.93
C ASN A 458 -135.47 -46.47 -71.79
N ARG A 459 -135.53 -45.35 -72.52
CA ARG A 459 -136.67 -44.98 -73.38
C ARG A 459 -136.85 -45.92 -74.57
N ILE A 460 -135.75 -46.48 -75.09
CA ILE A 460 -135.77 -47.50 -76.15
C ILE A 460 -136.23 -48.86 -75.59
N SER A 461 -135.84 -49.19 -74.35
CA SER A 461 -136.21 -50.45 -73.68
C SER A 461 -137.71 -50.63 -73.50
N ASP A 462 -138.43 -49.57 -73.09
CA ASP A 462 -139.85 -49.69 -72.73
C ASP A 462 -140.80 -49.75 -73.92
N MET A 463 -140.51 -49.05 -75.03
CA MET A 463 -141.28 -49.19 -76.28
C MET A 463 -141.31 -50.63 -76.79
N LYS A 464 -140.25 -51.41 -76.54
CA LYS A 464 -140.15 -52.81 -76.95
C LYS A 464 -141.07 -53.76 -76.16
N LYS A 465 -141.48 -53.38 -74.94
CA LYS A 465 -142.25 -54.25 -74.00
C LYS A 465 -143.77 -54.22 -74.22
N THR A 466 -144.28 -53.26 -75.01
CA THR A 466 -145.73 -53.05 -75.15
C THR A 466 -146.34 -53.86 -76.30
N LEU A 467 -145.59 -54.12 -77.37
CA LEU A 467 -146.09 -54.72 -78.62
C LEU A 467 -146.18 -56.27 -78.64
N GLN A 468 -145.70 -56.98 -77.61
CA GLN A 468 -145.56 -58.45 -77.63
C GLN A 468 -146.61 -59.22 -76.78
N ARG A 469 -147.81 -58.67 -76.54
CA ARG A 469 -148.76 -59.28 -75.57
C ARG A 469 -150.14 -59.72 -76.11
N GLU A 470 -150.50 -59.49 -77.37
CA GLU A 470 -151.93 -59.62 -77.78
C GLU A 470 -152.35 -60.83 -78.62
N LEU A 471 -151.48 -61.57 -79.32
CA LEU A 471 -151.91 -62.77 -80.07
C LEU A 471 -150.94 -63.95 -80.04
N GLN A 472 -151.55 -65.14 -80.07
CA GLN A 472 -150.94 -66.43 -79.81
C GLN A 472 -150.88 -67.30 -81.08
N SER A 473 -149.80 -68.06 -81.24
CA SER A 473 -149.81 -69.33 -81.97
C SER A 473 -148.77 -70.28 -81.36
N SER A 474 -148.80 -71.56 -81.71
CA SER A 474 -148.29 -72.62 -80.85
C SER A 474 -147.12 -73.43 -81.42
N LYS A 475 -146.22 -73.81 -80.51
CA LYS A 475 -145.46 -75.09 -80.46
C LYS A 475 -144.15 -75.19 -81.27
N SER A 476 -143.20 -75.92 -80.65
CA SER A 476 -141.92 -76.43 -81.17
C SER A 476 -140.83 -75.41 -81.50
N ASP A 477 -139.84 -75.36 -80.61
CA ASP A 477 -138.61 -74.56 -80.67
C ASP A 477 -137.75 -74.90 -81.90
N LEU A 478 -137.32 -73.88 -82.62
CA LEU A 478 -136.34 -73.94 -83.71
C LEU A 478 -135.46 -72.67 -83.72
N SER A 479 -134.30 -72.76 -84.35
CA SER A 479 -133.30 -71.67 -84.56
C SER A 479 -132.25 -71.42 -83.47
N SER A 480 -131.52 -72.47 -83.06
CA SER A 480 -130.15 -72.32 -82.55
C SER A 480 -129.18 -72.12 -83.72
N ALA A 481 -128.94 -70.87 -84.14
CA ALA A 481 -128.17 -70.58 -85.36
C ALA A 481 -127.24 -69.35 -85.32
N GLU A 482 -127.25 -68.51 -84.27
CA GLU A 482 -126.41 -67.29 -84.22
C GLU A 482 -125.00 -67.49 -83.61
N GLU A 483 -124.69 -68.66 -83.03
CA GLU A 483 -123.39 -68.93 -82.38
C GLU A 483 -122.18 -68.91 -83.33
N GLN A 484 -122.39 -69.03 -84.65
CA GLN A 484 -121.31 -69.05 -85.63
C GLN A 484 -120.66 -67.67 -85.86
N ASP A 485 -121.40 -66.56 -85.70
CA ASP A 485 -120.84 -65.22 -85.97
C ASP A 485 -120.09 -64.63 -84.77
N ILE A 486 -120.49 -64.97 -83.54
CA ILE A 486 -119.77 -64.62 -82.30
C ILE A 486 -118.33 -65.16 -82.37
N SER A 487 -118.19 -66.42 -82.80
CA SER A 487 -116.89 -67.10 -82.96
C SER A 487 -115.98 -66.35 -83.93
N ARG A 488 -116.50 -65.91 -85.09
CA ARG A 488 -115.75 -65.09 -86.06
C ARG A 488 -115.39 -63.70 -85.51
N ARG A 489 -116.32 -63.03 -84.83
CA ARG A 489 -116.14 -61.66 -84.32
C ARG A 489 -115.11 -61.63 -83.18
N TYR A 490 -115.12 -62.63 -82.30
CA TYR A 490 -114.13 -62.79 -81.23
C TYR A 490 -112.75 -63.20 -81.76
N LEU A 491 -112.68 -64.16 -82.69
CA LEU A 491 -111.42 -64.52 -83.35
C LEU A 491 -110.77 -63.32 -84.04
N LYS A 492 -111.55 -62.49 -84.75
CA LYS A 492 -111.06 -61.28 -85.41
C LYS A 492 -110.48 -60.27 -84.41
N HIS A 493 -111.09 -60.11 -83.22
CA HIS A 493 -110.53 -59.28 -82.15
C HIS A 493 -109.23 -59.85 -81.58
N VAL A 494 -109.18 -61.15 -81.25
CA VAL A 494 -107.99 -61.78 -80.66
C VAL A 494 -106.80 -61.79 -81.62
N VAL A 495 -107.02 -62.05 -82.92
CA VAL A 495 -105.98 -61.96 -83.96
C VAL A 495 -105.49 -60.52 -84.12
N LEU A 496 -106.39 -59.52 -84.20
CA LEU A 496 -105.99 -58.13 -84.35
C LEU A 496 -105.19 -57.64 -83.12
N ARG A 497 -105.61 -58.02 -81.90
CA ARG A 497 -104.89 -57.70 -80.67
C ARG A 497 -103.53 -58.41 -80.62
N PHE A 498 -103.43 -59.68 -81.01
CA PHE A 498 -102.15 -60.39 -81.08
C PHE A 498 -101.15 -59.73 -82.04
N LEU A 499 -101.61 -59.27 -83.21
CA LEU A 499 -100.79 -58.57 -84.21
C LEU A 499 -100.40 -57.13 -83.82
N THR A 500 -101.06 -56.53 -82.81
CA THR A 500 -100.81 -55.15 -82.36
C THR A 500 -100.33 -55.05 -80.91
N ALA A 501 -100.23 -56.19 -80.21
CA ALA A 501 -99.83 -56.30 -78.83
C ALA A 501 -98.32 -56.07 -78.64
N ARG A 502 -97.96 -55.45 -77.51
CA ARG A 502 -96.59 -55.48 -76.98
C ARG A 502 -96.32 -56.89 -76.43
N GLU A 503 -95.06 -57.35 -76.50
CA GLU A 503 -94.65 -58.77 -76.30
C GLU A 503 -95.31 -59.54 -75.14
N LEU A 504 -95.55 -58.86 -74.01
CA LEU A 504 -96.15 -59.46 -72.81
C LEU A 504 -97.60 -59.91 -73.05
N GLU A 505 -98.42 -59.10 -73.72
CA GLU A 505 -99.79 -59.50 -74.07
C GLU A 505 -99.79 -60.55 -75.18
N ALA A 506 -98.89 -60.44 -76.17
CA ALA A 506 -98.83 -61.38 -77.29
C ALA A 506 -98.65 -62.83 -76.81
N ARG A 507 -97.71 -63.10 -75.88
CA ARG A 507 -97.50 -64.46 -75.32
C ARG A 507 -98.70 -64.98 -74.51
N GLN A 508 -99.47 -64.11 -73.87
CA GLN A 508 -100.70 -64.50 -73.17
C GLN A 508 -101.82 -64.85 -74.16
N LEU A 509 -101.93 -64.09 -75.26
CA LEU A 509 -102.91 -64.31 -76.32
C LEU A 509 -102.61 -65.55 -77.18
N THR A 510 -101.38 -66.05 -77.25
CA THR A 510 -101.03 -67.28 -78.00
C THR A 510 -101.92 -68.47 -77.63
N ARG A 511 -102.20 -68.66 -76.33
CA ARG A 511 -103.05 -69.76 -75.84
C ARG A 511 -104.53 -69.57 -76.18
N ALA A 512 -104.99 -68.33 -76.28
CA ALA A 512 -106.34 -68.03 -76.77
C ALA A 512 -106.46 -68.28 -78.28
N LEU A 513 -105.45 -67.90 -79.07
CA LEU A 513 -105.39 -68.18 -80.50
C LEU A 513 -105.39 -69.67 -80.81
N ALA A 514 -104.59 -70.47 -80.11
CA ALA A 514 -104.51 -71.92 -80.36
C ALA A 514 -105.85 -72.63 -80.18
N VAL A 515 -106.62 -72.27 -79.15
CA VAL A 515 -107.97 -72.80 -78.92
C VAL A 515 -108.95 -72.32 -79.99
N LEU A 516 -108.92 -71.04 -80.36
CA LEU A 516 -109.85 -70.45 -81.34
C LEU A 516 -109.57 -70.88 -82.79
N LEU A 517 -108.31 -71.16 -83.14
CA LEU A 517 -107.89 -71.62 -84.47
C LEU A 517 -107.73 -73.15 -84.56
N ARG A 518 -107.92 -73.88 -83.45
CA ARG A 518 -107.72 -75.34 -83.34
C ARG A 518 -106.34 -75.81 -83.80
N LEU A 519 -105.30 -75.06 -83.45
CA LEU A 519 -103.91 -75.43 -83.74
C LEU A 519 -103.53 -76.71 -82.98
N SER A 520 -102.74 -77.57 -83.61
CA SER A 520 -102.12 -78.70 -82.91
C SER A 520 -101.14 -78.22 -81.84
N ALA A 521 -100.83 -79.09 -80.87
CA ALA A 521 -99.84 -78.79 -79.83
C ALA A 521 -98.44 -78.46 -80.40
N HIS A 522 -98.12 -78.96 -81.60
CA HIS A 522 -96.87 -78.64 -82.30
C HIS A 522 -96.91 -77.23 -82.92
N GLU A 523 -98.01 -76.86 -83.59
CA GLU A 523 -98.18 -75.53 -84.17
C GLU A 523 -98.27 -74.43 -83.10
N GLU A 524 -98.92 -74.69 -81.96
CA GLU A 524 -98.90 -73.77 -80.82
C GLU A 524 -97.48 -73.63 -80.23
N ALA A 525 -96.70 -74.71 -80.16
CA ALA A 525 -95.31 -74.65 -79.70
C ALA A 525 -94.44 -73.80 -80.64
N LEU A 526 -94.59 -73.95 -81.96
CA LEU A 526 -93.92 -73.11 -82.96
C LEU A 526 -94.32 -71.63 -82.81
N LEU A 527 -95.62 -71.34 -82.59
CA LEU A 527 -96.10 -69.97 -82.38
C LEU A 527 -95.62 -69.34 -81.06
N ARG A 528 -95.36 -70.14 -80.01
CA ARG A 528 -94.67 -69.65 -78.81
C ARG A 528 -93.18 -69.39 -79.05
N ALA A 529 -92.51 -70.27 -79.81
CA ALA A 529 -91.09 -70.14 -80.12
C ALA A 529 -90.77 -68.96 -81.05
N ALA A 530 -91.72 -68.55 -81.90
CA ALA A 530 -91.60 -67.40 -82.81
C ALA A 530 -91.72 -66.03 -82.11
N LEU A 531 -92.09 -65.98 -80.82
CA LEU A 531 -92.15 -64.74 -80.04
C LEU A 531 -90.84 -64.53 -79.27
N PRO A 532 -90.18 -63.36 -79.34
CA PRO A 532 -88.91 -63.11 -78.66
C PRO A 532 -88.96 -63.42 -77.17
N ALA A 533 -87.87 -63.95 -76.59
CA ALA A 533 -87.73 -64.10 -75.14
C ALA A 533 -87.25 -62.78 -74.52
N ARG A 534 -87.84 -62.33 -73.41
CA ARG A 534 -87.43 -61.10 -72.71
C ARG A 534 -87.00 -61.41 -71.28
N SER A 535 -85.73 -61.10 -70.98
CA SER A 535 -85.07 -61.33 -69.69
C SER A 535 -84.12 -60.17 -69.39
N GLY A 536 -84.07 -59.72 -68.13
CA GLY A 536 -83.07 -58.77 -67.64
C GLY A 536 -83.61 -57.40 -67.19
N LEU A 537 -82.87 -56.77 -66.27
CA LEU A 537 -83.19 -55.47 -65.65
C LEU A 537 -82.85 -54.25 -66.52
N SER A 538 -82.23 -54.44 -67.69
CA SER A 538 -81.88 -53.40 -68.68
C SER A 538 -83.09 -52.68 -69.32
N ALA A 539 -84.30 -52.93 -68.81
CA ALA A 539 -85.57 -52.47 -69.37
C ALA A 539 -86.13 -51.19 -68.72
N TRP A 540 -85.51 -50.64 -67.67
CA TRP A 540 -86.09 -49.52 -66.91
C TRP A 540 -85.33 -48.18 -67.04
N PHE A 541 -84.01 -48.10 -66.80
CA PHE A 541 -83.25 -46.84 -67.01
C PHE A 541 -81.79 -47.06 -67.49
N PRO A 542 -81.36 -46.45 -68.63
CA PRO A 542 -79.96 -46.33 -69.04
C PRO A 542 -79.32 -44.97 -68.66
N SER A 543 -77.99 -44.94 -68.53
CA SER A 543 -77.11 -43.78 -68.22
C SER A 543 -77.39 -43.07 -66.87
N LEU A 544 -76.46 -42.90 -65.92
CA LEU A 544 -75.01 -43.16 -65.87
C LEU A 544 -74.15 -42.44 -66.93
N ASN A 545 -73.61 -41.26 -66.60
CA ASN A 545 -72.19 -41.09 -66.23
C ASN A 545 -71.83 -39.62 -65.91
N THR A 546 -70.72 -39.46 -65.18
CA THR A 546 -69.98 -38.21 -64.82
C THR A 546 -70.82 -37.07 -64.24
#